data_AF-B7PC25-F1
#
_entry.id   AF-B7PC25-F1
#
_cell.length_a   1.000
_cell.length_b   1.000
_cell.length_c   1.000
_cell.angle_alpha   90.00
_cell.angle_beta   90.00
_cell.angle_gamma   90.00
#
_symmetry.space_group_name_H-M   'P 1'
#
loop_
_entity.id
_entity.type
_entity.pdbx_description
1 polymer ?
#
loop_
_entity_poly.entity_id
_entity_poly.type
_entity_poly.pdbx_seq_one_letter_code
_entity_poly.pdbx_strand_id
1 'polypeptide(L)'
;MVATTALSEERSACSLQESPETAPVILWLQGGPGSSSMMGLFTESGPFVITDTGIPKLRESTWTRSFSVLYVDNPVGAGFSFTGKEQGYARNETDVGRNLLEALQQFFTLFHELAENEFYVAGESYAGKIADWSTV
;
A
#
# COMPACT_ATOMS: atom_id res chain seq x y z
N MET A 1 -27.42 26.33 7.52
CA MET A 1 -26.52 25.88 8.61
C MET A 1 -26.17 24.40 8.38
N VAL A 2 -25.57 24.07 7.23
CA VAL A 2 -25.21 22.67 6.85
C VAL A 2 -23.80 22.63 6.25
N ALA A 3 -23.36 23.71 5.60
CA ALA A 3 -22.01 23.80 5.03
C ALA A 3 -20.88 23.95 6.06
N THR A 4 -21.16 24.50 7.24
CA THR A 4 -20.10 24.73 8.27
C THR A 4 -19.70 23.44 8.98
N THR A 5 -20.61 22.48 9.13
CA THR A 5 -20.35 21.23 9.84
C THR A 5 -19.46 20.29 9.04
N ALA A 6 -19.68 20.19 7.72
CA ALA A 6 -18.83 19.39 6.83
C ALA A 6 -17.38 19.88 6.83
N LEU A 7 -17.17 21.20 6.78
CA LEU A 7 -15.83 21.80 6.83
C LEU A 7 -15.15 21.65 8.20
N SER A 8 -15.93 21.58 9.29
CA SER A 8 -15.37 21.30 10.63
C SER A 8 -14.97 19.84 10.82
N GLU A 9 -15.74 18.90 10.26
CA GLU A 9 -15.41 17.46 10.30
C GLU A 9 -14.20 17.14 9.43
N GLU A 10 -14.10 17.73 8.23
CA GLU A 10 -12.93 17.61 7.35
C GLU A 10 -11.66 18.21 8.00
N ARG A 11 -11.79 19.35 8.70
CA ARG A 11 -10.67 19.96 9.44
C ARG A 11 -10.25 19.15 10.67
N SER A 12 -11.20 18.55 11.40
CA SER A 12 -10.89 17.68 12.54
C SER A 12 -10.31 16.33 12.13
N ALA A 13 -10.71 15.78 10.97
CA ALA A 13 -10.09 14.59 10.39
C ALA A 13 -8.65 14.86 9.92
N CYS A 14 -8.39 16.04 9.35
CA CYS A 14 -7.06 16.48 8.91
C CYS A 14 -6.12 16.78 10.11
N SER A 15 -6.64 17.25 11.25
CA SER A 15 -5.83 17.57 12.43
C SER A 15 -5.28 16.36 13.20
N LEU A 16 -5.70 15.13 12.86
CA LEU A 16 -5.20 13.88 13.45
C LEU A 16 -4.27 13.11 12.52
N GLN A 17 -4.03 13.63 11.31
CA GLN A 17 -3.11 13.01 10.36
C GLN A 17 -1.69 13.42 10.72
N GLU A 18 -0.81 12.44 10.95
CA GLU A 18 0.63 12.68 11.02
C GLU A 18 1.10 13.40 9.75
N SER A 19 2.09 14.28 9.86
CA SER A 19 2.60 14.99 8.69
C SER A 19 3.06 13.97 7.64
N PRO A 20 2.54 14.02 6.40
CA PRO A 20 2.90 13.05 5.36
C PRO A 20 4.41 12.96 5.10
N GLU A 21 5.12 14.07 5.36
CA GLU A 21 6.58 14.20 5.20
C GLU A 21 7.36 13.37 6.23
N THR A 22 6.84 13.20 7.45
CA THR A 22 7.56 12.53 8.55
C THR A 22 6.93 11.21 8.97
N ALA A 23 5.73 10.88 8.46
CA ALA A 23 5.03 9.66 8.78
C ALA A 23 5.84 8.43 8.31
N PRO A 24 5.96 7.37 9.13
CA PRO A 24 6.62 6.14 8.70
C PRO A 24 5.93 5.54 7.47
N VAL A 25 6.72 4.90 6.61
CA VAL A 25 6.24 4.24 5.39
C VAL A 25 5.98 2.77 5.68
N ILE A 26 4.78 2.31 5.33
CA ILE A 26 4.43 0.88 5.37
C ILE A 26 4.28 0.37 3.95
N LEU A 27 5.09 -0.62 3.57
CA LEU A 27 4.77 -1.46 2.42
C LEU A 27 3.70 -2.48 2.83
N TRP A 28 2.57 -2.47 2.13
CA TRP A 28 1.51 -3.48 2.26
C TRP A 28 1.51 -4.44 1.08
N LEU A 29 1.57 -5.74 1.39
CA LEU A 29 1.49 -6.83 0.41
C LEU A 29 0.31 -7.76 0.73
N GLN A 30 -0.59 -7.94 -0.24
CA GLN A 30 -1.56 -9.01 -0.16
C GLN A 30 -0.89 -10.37 -0.37
N GLY A 31 -1.48 -11.41 0.22
CA GLY A 31 -1.08 -12.80 0.00
C GLY A 31 -1.58 -13.37 -1.33
N GLY A 32 -1.95 -14.64 -1.31
CA GLY A 32 -2.31 -15.41 -2.50
C GLY A 32 -1.48 -16.69 -2.57
N PRO A 33 -0.55 -16.84 -3.52
CA PRO A 33 0.16 -15.79 -4.29
C PRO A 33 -0.66 -15.17 -5.43
N GLY A 34 -0.37 -13.90 -5.77
CA GLY A 34 -0.93 -13.22 -6.95
C GLY A 34 -2.21 -12.41 -6.69
N SER A 35 -2.67 -12.30 -5.44
CA SER A 35 -3.81 -11.42 -5.12
C SER A 35 -3.39 -9.95 -5.17
N SER A 36 -4.33 -9.08 -5.52
CA SER A 36 -4.09 -7.64 -5.56
C SER A 36 -4.10 -7.04 -4.15
N SER A 37 -3.12 -6.19 -3.87
CA SER A 37 -3.04 -5.32 -2.68
C SER A 37 -4.08 -4.21 -2.67
N MET A 38 -4.81 -4.02 -3.78
CA MET A 38 -6.02 -3.18 -3.78
C MET A 38 -7.11 -3.75 -2.87
N MET A 39 -7.07 -5.04 -2.55
CA MET A 39 -7.92 -5.61 -1.49
C MET A 39 -7.60 -4.95 -0.14
N GLY A 40 -6.34 -4.95 0.30
CA GLY A 40 -5.91 -4.23 1.49
C GLY A 40 -6.31 -2.75 1.51
N LEU A 41 -6.19 -2.07 0.36
CA LEU A 41 -6.56 -0.66 0.21
C LEU A 41 -8.07 -0.43 0.44
N PHE A 42 -8.93 -1.20 -0.22
CA PHE A 42 -10.37 -0.92 -0.23
C PHE A 42 -11.18 -1.68 0.82
N THR A 43 -10.68 -2.81 1.32
CA THR A 43 -11.42 -3.67 2.24
C THR A 43 -10.86 -3.68 3.66
N GLU A 44 -9.56 -3.42 3.84
CA GLU A 44 -8.90 -3.64 5.13
C GLU A 44 -8.46 -2.34 5.82
N SER A 45 -7.37 -1.73 5.35
CA SER A 45 -6.63 -0.70 6.09
C SER A 45 -6.58 0.66 5.41
N GLY A 46 -6.96 0.75 4.13
CA GLY A 46 -6.91 2.00 3.39
C GLY A 46 -8.03 2.99 3.74
N PRO A 47 -7.94 4.23 3.23
CA PRO A 47 -8.78 5.33 3.66
C PRO A 47 -10.22 5.23 3.14
N PHE A 48 -10.46 4.37 2.15
CA PHE A 48 -11.76 4.23 1.51
C PHE A 48 -12.32 2.82 1.67
N VAL A 49 -13.64 2.74 1.75
CA VAL A 49 -14.43 1.51 1.58
C VAL A 49 -15.36 1.70 0.39
N ILE A 50 -15.43 0.70 -0.48
CA ILE A 50 -16.36 0.70 -1.62
C ILE A 50 -17.73 0.23 -1.11
N THR A 51 -18.76 1.04 -1.31
CA THR A 51 -20.14 0.67 -0.93
C THR A 51 -20.80 -0.22 -1.98
N ASP A 52 -21.95 -0.79 -1.65
CA ASP A 52 -22.78 -1.59 -2.58
C ASP A 52 -23.18 -0.81 -3.86
N THR A 53 -23.18 0.52 -3.79
CA THR A 53 -23.44 1.41 -4.93
C THR A 53 -22.20 1.69 -5.79
N GLY A 54 -21.05 1.13 -5.42
CA GLY A 54 -19.74 1.39 -6.05
C GLY A 54 -19.14 2.76 -5.72
N ILE A 55 -19.72 3.50 -4.76
CA ILE A 55 -19.25 4.85 -4.41
C ILE A 55 -18.27 4.74 -3.23
N PRO A 56 -17.02 5.21 -3.36
CA PRO A 56 -16.09 5.20 -2.24
C PRO A 56 -16.57 6.08 -1.08
N LYS A 57 -16.45 5.59 0.15
CA LYS A 57 -16.67 6.36 1.38
C LYS A 57 -15.44 6.30 2.26
N LEU A 58 -15.20 7.35 3.05
CA LEU A 58 -14.11 7.38 4.01
C LEU A 58 -14.32 6.32 5.10
N ARG A 59 -13.22 5.63 5.45
CA ARG A 59 -13.15 4.66 6.54
C ARG A 59 -12.89 5.36 7.86
N GLU A 60 -13.61 4.98 8.91
CA GLU A 60 -13.46 5.57 10.24
C GLU A 60 -12.12 5.24 10.91
N SER A 61 -11.53 4.09 10.58
CA SER A 61 -10.21 3.65 11.08
C SER A 61 -9.35 3.20 9.91
N THR A 62 -8.27 3.91 9.63
CA THR A 62 -7.36 3.63 8.52
C THR A 62 -5.92 3.84 8.96
N TRP A 63 -5.01 3.04 8.43
CA TRP A 63 -3.57 3.17 8.67
C TRP A 63 -3.01 4.47 8.10
N THR A 64 -3.65 5.00 7.06
CA THR A 64 -3.24 6.26 6.40
C THR A 64 -3.37 7.52 7.26
N ARG A 65 -3.95 7.40 8.47
CA ARG A 65 -3.93 8.47 9.48
C ARG A 65 -2.56 8.66 10.13
N SER A 66 -1.80 7.58 10.29
CA SER A 66 -0.53 7.59 11.02
C SER A 66 0.66 7.18 10.17
N PHE A 67 0.42 6.62 8.98
CA PHE A 67 1.45 6.06 8.11
C PHE A 67 1.23 6.47 6.65
N SER A 68 2.33 6.58 5.92
CA SER A 68 2.32 6.59 4.46
C SER A 68 2.30 5.14 3.97
N VAL A 69 1.15 4.66 3.48
CA VAL A 69 0.99 3.24 3.12
C VAL A 69 1.11 3.02 1.61
N LEU A 70 2.06 2.18 1.21
CA LEU A 70 2.34 1.77 -0.16
C LEU A 70 1.72 0.39 -0.42
N TYR A 71 0.62 0.35 -1.16
CA TYR A 71 -0.04 -0.90 -1.58
C TYR A 71 0.53 -1.36 -2.93
N VAL A 72 1.25 -2.49 -2.96
CA VAL A 72 1.90 -2.99 -4.19
C VAL A 72 1.31 -4.31 -4.62
N ASP A 73 0.83 -4.37 -5.86
CA ASP A 73 0.47 -5.65 -6.48
C ASP A 73 1.74 -6.43 -6.84
N ASN A 74 1.94 -7.57 -6.17
CA ASN A 74 3.14 -8.39 -6.28
C ASN A 74 2.78 -9.88 -6.22
N PRO A 75 3.36 -10.76 -7.08
CA PRO A 75 4.36 -10.50 -8.13
C PRO A 75 3.80 -9.87 -9.42
N VAL A 76 4.65 -9.65 -10.42
CA VAL A 76 4.21 -9.34 -11.79
C VAL A 76 3.18 -10.37 -12.26
N GLY A 77 2.00 -9.90 -12.68
CA GLY A 77 0.82 -10.71 -12.98
C GLY A 77 -0.30 -10.59 -11.92
N ALA A 78 0.01 -10.10 -10.71
CA ALA A 78 -0.98 -9.78 -9.70
C ALA A 78 -1.70 -8.46 -10.02
N GLY A 79 -3.02 -8.45 -9.91
CA GLY A 79 -3.83 -7.23 -10.06
C GLY A 79 -3.48 -6.40 -11.30
N PHE A 80 -2.96 -5.19 -11.08
CA PHE A 80 -2.56 -4.24 -12.11
C PHE A 80 -1.07 -4.29 -12.48
N SER A 81 -0.27 -5.17 -11.86
CA SER A 81 1.13 -5.39 -12.24
C SER A 81 1.19 -6.35 -13.44
N PHE A 82 1.71 -5.91 -14.59
CA PHE A 82 1.79 -6.72 -15.81
C PHE A 82 3.10 -6.51 -16.58
N THR A 83 3.40 -7.46 -17.47
CA THR A 83 4.53 -7.40 -18.40
C THR A 83 4.05 -7.79 -19.81
N GLY A 84 4.63 -7.17 -20.85
CA GLY A 84 4.38 -7.56 -22.24
C GLY A 84 5.27 -8.71 -22.73
N LYS A 85 6.12 -9.27 -21.86
CA LYS A 85 7.10 -10.30 -22.20
C LYS A 85 7.06 -11.43 -21.17
N GLU A 86 7.01 -12.68 -21.64
CA GLU A 86 6.89 -13.88 -20.81
C GLU A 86 8.01 -13.99 -19.76
N GLN A 87 9.22 -13.59 -20.11
CA GLN A 87 10.37 -13.58 -19.19
C GLN A 87 10.26 -12.55 -18.06
N GLY A 88 9.29 -11.63 -18.10
CA GLY A 88 9.05 -10.68 -17.03
C GLY A 88 8.21 -11.25 -15.88
N TYR A 89 7.64 -12.45 -16.04
CA TYR A 89 6.96 -13.14 -14.94
C TYR A 89 8.00 -13.85 -14.07
N ALA A 90 7.88 -13.67 -12.76
CA ALA A 90 8.74 -14.33 -11.78
C ALA A 90 8.53 -15.85 -11.80
N ARG A 91 9.63 -16.62 -11.72
CA ARG A 91 9.59 -18.09 -11.81
C ARG A 91 9.76 -18.81 -10.47
N ASN A 92 10.17 -18.07 -9.45
CA ASN A 92 10.41 -18.53 -8.08
C ASN A 92 10.37 -17.33 -7.12
N GLU A 93 10.37 -17.61 -5.82
CA GLU A 93 10.30 -16.59 -4.77
C GLU A 93 11.47 -15.60 -4.80
N THR A 94 12.68 -16.05 -5.18
CA THR A 94 13.84 -15.16 -5.32
C THR A 94 13.63 -14.12 -6.42
N ASP A 95 13.02 -14.49 -7.55
CA ASP A 95 12.67 -13.52 -8.60
C ASP A 95 11.61 -12.53 -8.11
N VAL A 96 10.62 -12.99 -7.35
CA VAL A 96 9.59 -12.11 -6.75
C VAL A 96 10.22 -11.09 -5.82
N GLY A 97 11.07 -11.54 -4.89
CA GLY A 97 11.76 -10.65 -3.94
C GLY A 97 12.68 -9.66 -4.65
N ARG A 98 13.43 -10.10 -5.68
CA ARG A 98 14.27 -9.21 -6.49
C ARG A 98 13.45 -8.13 -7.20
N ASN A 99 12.36 -8.50 -7.87
CA ASN A 99 11.52 -7.54 -8.59
C ASN A 99 10.84 -6.54 -7.64
N LEU A 100 10.40 -7.00 -6.47
CA LEU A 100 9.83 -6.12 -5.45
C LEU A 100 10.89 -5.13 -4.92
N LEU A 101 12.11 -5.60 -4.64
CA LEU A 101 13.21 -4.74 -4.20
C LEU A 101 13.57 -3.68 -5.25
N GLU A 102 13.66 -4.06 -6.52
CA GLU A 102 13.90 -3.13 -7.63
C GLU A 102 12.78 -2.08 -7.74
N ALA A 103 11.53 -2.48 -7.55
CA ALA A 103 10.39 -1.56 -7.53
C ALA A 103 10.47 -0.56 -6.35
N LEU A 104 10.86 -1.02 -5.15
CA LEU A 104 11.04 -0.16 -3.99
C LEU A 104 12.21 0.82 -4.16
N GLN A 105 13.33 0.37 -4.73
CA GLN A 105 14.45 1.25 -5.04
C GLN A 105 14.05 2.36 -6.01
N GLN A 106 13.28 2.02 -7.04
CA GLN A 106 12.73 3.02 -7.97
C GLN A 106 11.73 3.96 -7.28
N PHE A 107 10.87 3.42 -6.42
CA PHE A 107 9.94 4.23 -5.62
C PHE A 107 10.69 5.28 -4.79
N PHE A 108 11.68 4.90 -4.00
CA PHE A 108 12.45 5.85 -3.19
C PHE A 108 13.39 6.75 -4.00
N THR A 109 13.70 6.39 -5.25
CA THR A 109 14.38 7.32 -6.17
C THR A 109 13.45 8.44 -6.61
N LEU A 110 12.16 8.14 -6.83
CA LEU A 110 11.14 9.12 -7.23
C LEU A 110 10.62 9.93 -6.05
N PHE A 111 10.46 9.29 -4.89
CA PHE A 111 9.95 9.87 -3.64
C PHE A 111 11.04 9.89 -2.57
N HIS A 112 12.17 10.49 -2.92
CA HIS A 112 13.36 10.59 -2.07
C HIS A 112 13.10 11.22 -0.69
N GLU A 113 12.11 12.11 -0.59
CA GLU A 113 11.66 12.73 0.65
C GLU A 113 11.13 11.70 1.67
N LEU A 114 10.68 10.53 1.23
CA LEU A 114 10.20 9.45 2.10
C LEU A 114 11.30 8.43 2.46
N ALA A 115 12.49 8.54 1.86
CA ALA A 115 13.55 7.55 2.02
C ALA A 115 14.23 7.60 3.41
N GLU A 116 14.13 8.74 4.11
CA GLU A 116 14.66 8.89 5.47
C GLU A 116 13.65 8.45 6.55
N ASN A 117 12.39 8.20 6.17
CA ASN A 117 11.35 7.82 7.10
C ASN A 117 11.54 6.36 7.57
N GLU A 118 11.06 6.05 8.78
CA GLU A 118 11.02 4.67 9.24
C GLU A 118 10.22 3.81 8.24
N PHE A 119 10.78 2.67 7.84
CA PHE A 119 10.18 1.79 6.84
C PHE A 119 9.82 0.43 7.45
N TYR A 120 8.57 0.02 7.27
CA TYR A 120 8.06 -1.26 7.73
C TYR A 120 7.46 -2.05 6.57
N VAL A 121 7.57 -3.37 6.65
CA VAL A 121 6.90 -4.29 5.72
C VAL A 121 5.80 -5.01 6.48
N ALA A 122 4.59 -4.92 5.95
CA ALA A 122 3.42 -5.62 6.44
C ALA A 122 2.76 -6.39 5.28
N GLY A 123 2.10 -7.49 5.62
CA GLY A 123 1.35 -8.23 4.63
C GLY A 123 0.51 -9.34 5.24
N GLU A 124 -0.40 -9.86 4.43
CA GLU A 124 -1.34 -10.89 4.84
C GLU A 124 -0.99 -12.25 4.19
N SER A 125 -1.18 -13.35 4.93
CA SER A 125 -1.10 -14.71 4.39
C SER A 125 0.26 -15.02 3.73
N TYR A 126 0.30 -15.42 2.46
CA TYR A 126 1.54 -15.77 1.75
C TYR A 126 2.54 -14.61 1.66
N ALA A 127 2.09 -13.36 1.84
CA ALA A 127 2.98 -12.21 1.92
C ALA A 127 4.00 -12.33 3.05
N GLY A 128 3.71 -13.09 4.12
CA GLY A 128 4.68 -13.36 5.19
C GLY A 128 5.97 -14.04 4.71
N LYS A 129 5.91 -14.82 3.63
CA LYS A 129 7.12 -15.40 3.01
C LYS A 129 7.92 -14.38 2.20
N ILE A 130 7.24 -13.39 1.62
CA ILE A 130 7.85 -12.32 0.82
C ILE A 130 8.45 -11.23 1.73
N ALA A 131 7.80 -10.96 2.85
CA ALA A 131 8.21 -9.97 3.84
C ALA A 131 9.42 -10.41 4.68
N ASP A 132 9.82 -11.68 4.59
CA ASP A 132 11.05 -12.17 5.20
C ASP A 132 12.26 -11.81 4.34
N TRP A 133 12.88 -10.67 4.67
CA TRP A 133 14.10 -10.18 4.04
C TRP A 133 15.28 -11.16 4.09
N SER A 134 15.26 -12.18 4.96
CA SER A 134 16.33 -13.18 5.01
C SER A 134 16.33 -14.17 3.83
N THR A 135 15.29 -14.14 3.01
CA THR A 135 15.12 -15.00 1.83
C THR A 135 15.45 -14.33 0.50
N VAL A 136 15.89 -13.07 0.53
CA VAL A 136 16.23 -12.24 -0.64
C VAL A 136 17.72 -11.90 -0.68
#